data_AF-A0A7X8SB76-F1
#
_entry.id   AF-A0A7X8SB76-F1
#
_cell.length_a   1.000
_cell.length_b   1.000
_cell.length_c   1.000
_cell.angle_alpha   90.00
_cell.angle_beta   90.00
_cell.angle_gamma   90.00
#
_symmetry.space_group_name_H-M   'P 1'
#
loop_
_entity.id
_entity.type
_entity.pdbx_description
1 polymer ?
#
loop_
_entity_poly.entity_id
_entity_poly.type
_entity_poly.pdbx_seq_one_letter_code
_entity_poly.pdbx_strand_id
1 'polypeptide(L)'
;MTGPSRIIQDLRRARVLVVHPRDEDGNTLIAHLKRLGCEVRATWPLPPALPPDVDTVFLHVEDMHVEHALQIIDLQQTAIIGILTYESPTALQAIIDLNAHGVISKPLRPLGILTQFALARYRQSYEKRLAGKVQKLEETLKSRRLVEKAVSALRVMNGLDEEAAYKLLRDQATSKRVPMATIAESIIAAQDTMKSLGLSLGGKSEL
;
A
#
# COMPACT_ATOMS: atom_id res chain seq x y z
N MET A 1 -23.01 5.05 3.45
CA MET A 1 -22.63 6.39 2.95
C MET A 1 -22.14 7.18 4.14
N THR A 2 -20.89 7.64 4.11
CA THR A 2 -20.25 8.34 5.22
C THR A 2 -20.84 9.74 5.33
N GLY A 3 -21.47 10.09 6.46
CA GLY A 3 -22.18 11.38 6.61
C GLY A 3 -21.27 12.62 6.45
N PRO A 4 -21.83 13.79 6.10
CA PRO A 4 -21.08 15.00 5.75
C PRO A 4 -20.13 15.48 6.85
N SER A 5 -20.50 15.30 8.13
CA SER A 5 -19.66 15.65 9.28
C SER A 5 -18.34 14.87 9.34
N ARG A 6 -18.33 13.61 8.87
CA ARG A 6 -17.16 12.74 8.95
C ARG A 6 -16.09 13.09 7.91
N ILE A 7 -16.46 13.68 6.77
CA ILE A 7 -15.49 14.18 5.78
C ILE A 7 -14.69 15.33 6.39
N ILE A 8 -15.36 16.31 7.00
CA ILE A 8 -14.69 17.46 7.62
C ILE A 8 -13.80 17.01 8.81
N GLN A 9 -14.26 16.04 9.60
CA GLN A 9 -13.45 15.46 10.68
C GLN A 9 -12.20 14.73 10.17
N ASP A 10 -12.31 14.01 9.05
CA ASP A 10 -11.17 13.33 8.43
C ASP A 10 -10.12 14.34 7.94
N LEU A 11 -10.56 15.41 7.25
CA LEU A 11 -9.66 16.48 6.83
C LEU A 11 -8.96 17.17 8.00
N ARG A 12 -9.68 17.42 9.11
CA ARG A 12 -9.11 18.02 10.33
C ARG A 12 -7.99 17.20 10.96
N ARG A 13 -8.02 15.88 10.81
CA ARG A 13 -7.02 14.98 11.40
C ARG A 13 -5.82 14.75 10.48
N ALA A 14 -5.85 15.29 9.27
CA ALA A 14 -4.79 15.11 8.30
C ALA A 14 -3.50 15.81 8.77
N ARG A 15 -2.39 15.11 8.53
CA ARG A 15 -1.02 15.60 8.73
C ARG A 15 -0.46 15.95 7.36
N VAL A 16 -0.47 17.25 7.09
CA VAL A 16 -0.28 17.81 5.76
C VAL A 16 1.13 18.36 5.62
N LEU A 17 1.83 17.95 4.56
CA LEU A 17 3.04 18.60 4.10
C LEU A 17 2.71 19.49 2.90
N VAL A 18 3.02 20.78 3.00
CA VAL A 18 2.94 21.73 1.89
C VAL A 18 4.34 21.95 1.33
N VAL A 19 4.58 21.47 0.11
CA VAL A 19 5.81 21.61 -0.64
C VAL A 19 5.59 22.67 -1.71
N HIS A 20 5.85 23.92 -1.37
CA HIS A 20 5.51 25.06 -2.20
C HIS A 20 6.48 26.22 -1.98
N PRO A 21 6.86 26.99 -3.02
CA PRO A 21 7.63 28.22 -2.85
C PRO A 21 7.01 29.15 -1.81
N ARG A 22 7.83 29.95 -1.12
CA ARG A 22 7.36 30.93 -0.13
C ARG A 22 6.81 32.17 -0.83
N ASP A 23 5.59 32.06 -1.36
CA ASP A 23 4.83 33.14 -1.99
C ASP A 23 3.46 33.35 -1.30
N GLU A 24 2.65 34.28 -1.82
CA GLU A 24 1.33 34.62 -1.27
C GLU A 24 0.36 33.44 -1.33
N ASP A 25 0.41 32.67 -2.41
CA ASP A 25 -0.41 31.46 -2.60
C ASP A 25 -0.08 30.41 -1.54
N GLY A 26 1.20 30.11 -1.34
CA GLY A 26 1.65 29.16 -0.31
C GLY A 26 1.21 29.58 1.09
N ASN A 27 1.34 30.86 1.43
CA ASN A 27 0.86 31.40 2.71
C ASN A 27 -0.65 31.27 2.86
N THR A 28 -1.41 31.55 1.81
CA THR A 28 -2.88 31.42 1.79
C THR A 28 -3.32 29.98 2.01
N LEU A 29 -2.67 29.02 1.33
CA LEU A 29 -2.94 27.60 1.50
C LEU A 29 -2.64 27.13 2.93
N ILE A 30 -1.46 27.45 3.46
CA ILE A 30 -1.05 27.06 4.82
C ILE A 30 -2.03 27.64 5.85
N ALA A 31 -2.39 28.93 5.72
CA ALA A 31 -3.35 29.58 6.62
C ALA A 31 -4.75 28.93 6.53
N HIS A 32 -5.19 28.58 5.32
CA HIS A 32 -6.47 27.91 5.12
C HIS A 32 -6.51 26.51 5.76
N LEU A 33 -5.47 25.69 5.56
CA LEU A 33 -5.36 24.36 6.14
C LEU A 33 -5.26 24.38 7.68
N LYS A 34 -4.49 25.33 8.25
CA LYS A 34 -4.44 25.53 9.70
C LYS A 34 -5.81 25.93 10.27
N ARG A 35 -6.54 26.83 9.59
CA ARG A 35 -7.90 27.23 9.99
C ARG A 35 -8.90 26.09 9.88
N LEU A 36 -8.72 25.17 8.93
CA LEU A 36 -9.53 23.96 8.83
C LEU A 36 -9.34 23.07 10.06
N GLY A 37 -8.13 23.04 10.61
CA GLY A 37 -7.73 22.30 11.80
C GLY A 37 -6.64 21.25 11.59
N CYS A 38 -6.02 21.21 10.40
CA CYS A 38 -4.98 20.23 10.06
C CYS A 38 -3.66 20.50 10.80
N GLU A 39 -2.85 19.46 11.00
CA GLU A 39 -1.44 19.63 11.35
C GLU A 39 -0.67 19.93 10.07
N VAL A 40 -0.15 21.15 9.92
CA VAL A 40 0.47 21.62 8.66
C VAL A 40 1.95 21.89 8.86
N ARG A 41 2.78 21.21 8.09
CA ARG A 41 4.22 21.49 7.91
C ARG A 41 4.43 22.05 6.51
N ALA A 42 5.35 22.98 6.35
CA ALA A 42 5.65 23.61 5.07
C ALA A 42 7.16 23.57 4.80
N THR A 43 7.54 23.27 3.57
CA THR A 43 8.93 23.17 3.14
C THR A 43 9.07 23.60 1.68
N TRP A 44 10.23 24.13 1.35
CA TRP A 44 10.69 24.33 -0.01
C TRP A 44 12.22 24.28 -0.02
N PRO A 45 12.86 23.46 -0.87
CA PRO A 45 12.27 22.51 -1.82
C PRO A 45 11.67 21.25 -1.15
N LEU A 46 11.29 20.24 -1.95
CA LEU A 46 10.91 18.91 -1.49
C LEU A 46 12.05 18.30 -0.65
N PRO A 47 11.79 17.80 0.58
CA PRO A 47 12.82 17.21 1.42
C PRO A 47 13.24 15.84 0.86
N PRO A 48 14.47 15.36 1.17
CA PRO A 48 14.97 14.08 0.66
C PRO A 48 14.21 12.84 1.17
N ALA A 49 13.39 13.01 2.21
CA ALA A 49 12.50 11.98 2.71
C ALA A 49 11.23 12.62 3.30
N LEU A 50 10.08 11.98 3.11
CA LEU A 50 8.85 12.39 3.76
C LEU A 50 8.87 12.00 5.25
N PRO A 51 8.41 12.88 6.15
CA PRO A 51 8.16 12.48 7.53
C PRO A 51 7.14 11.32 7.57
N PRO A 52 7.36 10.29 8.40
CA PRO A 52 6.56 9.05 8.39
C PRO A 52 5.12 9.24 8.87
N ASP A 53 4.83 10.38 9.48
CA ASP A 53 3.52 10.75 9.97
C ASP A 53 2.73 11.60 8.96
N VAL A 54 3.31 12.04 7.85
CA VAL A 54 2.58 12.77 6.82
C VAL A 54 1.65 11.81 6.08
N ASP A 55 0.37 12.17 5.95
CA ASP A 55 -0.63 11.39 5.20
C ASP A 55 -1.19 12.13 3.99
N THR A 56 -0.85 13.41 3.83
CA THR A 56 -1.29 14.25 2.71
C THR A 56 -0.17 15.20 2.30
N VAL A 57 0.08 15.33 0.99
CA VAL A 57 1.08 16.24 0.43
C VAL A 57 0.42 17.18 -0.58
N PHE A 58 0.59 18.48 -0.41
CA PHE A 58 0.34 19.49 -1.43
C PHE A 58 1.66 19.85 -2.09
N LEU A 59 1.76 19.68 -3.41
CA LEU A 59 3.04 19.73 -4.12
C LEU A 59 2.98 20.66 -5.32
N HIS A 60 3.82 21.69 -5.34
CA HIS A 60 4.03 22.49 -6.55
C HIS A 60 4.85 21.71 -7.58
N VAL A 61 4.30 21.48 -8.78
CA VAL A 61 4.84 20.50 -9.74
C VAL A 61 5.75 21.07 -10.82
N GLU A 62 5.74 22.38 -11.06
CA GLU A 62 6.42 22.99 -12.23
C GLU A 62 7.95 23.12 -12.07
N ASP A 63 8.44 23.22 -10.83
CA ASP A 63 9.86 23.41 -10.52
C ASP A 63 10.55 22.13 -9.99
N MET A 64 10.00 20.96 -10.30
CA MET A 64 10.40 19.70 -9.67
C MET A 64 10.84 18.64 -10.68
N HIS A 65 11.91 17.92 -10.34
CA HIS A 65 12.29 16.69 -11.03
C HIS A 65 11.36 15.57 -10.56
N VAL A 66 10.45 15.14 -11.42
CA VAL A 66 9.37 14.18 -11.12
C VAL A 66 9.93 12.85 -10.63
N GLU A 67 11.04 12.38 -11.21
CA GLU A 67 11.67 11.12 -10.84
C GLU A 67 12.13 11.10 -9.39
N HIS A 68 12.69 12.21 -8.91
CA HIS A 68 13.11 12.35 -7.51
C HIS A 68 11.90 12.37 -6.58
N ALA A 69 10.83 13.04 -6.98
CA ALA A 69 9.60 13.09 -6.21
C ALA A 69 8.93 11.72 -6.08
N LEU A 70 8.92 10.93 -7.15
CA LEU A 70 8.38 9.56 -7.13
C LEU A 70 9.11 8.67 -6.13
N GLN A 71 10.44 8.70 -6.12
CA GLN A 71 11.25 7.92 -5.16
C GLN A 71 10.91 8.24 -3.70
N ILE A 72 10.57 9.50 -3.43
CA ILE A 72 10.25 9.99 -2.10
C ILE A 72 8.81 9.64 -1.70
N ILE A 73 7.87 9.71 -2.65
CA ILE A 73 6.43 9.63 -2.38
C ILE A 73 5.88 8.20 -2.49
N ASP A 74 6.37 7.38 -3.42
CA ASP A 74 5.86 6.03 -3.70
C ASP A 74 5.94 5.08 -2.49
N LEU A 75 6.84 5.38 -1.56
CA LEU A 75 7.04 4.60 -0.33
C LEU A 75 5.97 4.83 0.73
N GLN A 76 5.19 5.90 0.63
CA GLN A 76 4.21 6.29 1.65
C GLN A 76 2.86 6.46 0.96
N GLN A 77 1.89 5.60 1.28
CA GLN A 77 0.50 5.67 0.80
C GLN A 77 -0.15 7.00 1.23
N THR A 78 0.17 8.09 0.57
CA THR A 78 -0.16 9.47 0.94
C THR A 78 -1.05 10.08 -0.12
N ALA A 79 -1.98 10.94 0.31
CA ALA A 79 -2.82 11.67 -0.63
C ALA A 79 -2.02 12.82 -1.25
N ILE A 80 -1.87 12.81 -2.56
CA ILE A 80 -1.09 13.81 -3.30
C ILE A 80 -2.04 14.79 -3.98
N ILE A 81 -1.85 16.08 -3.74
CA ILE A 81 -2.53 17.17 -4.44
C ILE A 81 -1.49 18.00 -5.19
N GLY A 82 -1.56 18.00 -6.52
CA GLY A 82 -0.70 18.82 -7.38
C GLY A 82 -1.15 20.28 -7.39
N ILE A 83 -0.20 21.21 -7.33
CA ILE A 83 -0.40 22.66 -7.46
C ILE A 83 0.26 23.12 -8.76
N LEU A 84 -0.54 23.68 -9.66
CA LEU A 84 -0.13 24.18 -10.98
C LEU A 84 -0.26 25.70 -11.07
N THR A 85 0.58 26.33 -11.88
CA THR A 85 0.38 27.71 -12.36
C THR A 85 -0.19 27.71 -13.78
N TYR A 86 0.22 26.77 -14.63
CA TYR A 86 -0.23 26.62 -16.01
C TYR A 86 -0.37 25.16 -16.44
N GLU A 87 -1.30 24.90 -17.36
CA GLU A 87 -1.55 23.57 -17.91
C GLU A 87 -0.68 23.31 -19.15
N SER A 88 0.63 23.14 -18.94
CA SER A 88 1.53 22.66 -20.00
C SER A 88 1.51 21.14 -20.11
N PRO A 89 1.82 20.56 -21.30
CA PRO A 89 1.97 19.12 -21.44
C PRO A 89 2.94 18.49 -20.42
N THR A 90 4.05 19.17 -20.11
CA THR A 90 5.03 18.72 -19.11
C THR A 90 4.42 18.68 -17.70
N ALA A 91 3.67 19.70 -17.31
CA ALA A 91 3.03 19.75 -16.00
C ALA A 91 1.90 18.72 -15.85
N LEU A 92 1.14 18.48 -16.93
CA LEU A 92 0.15 17.41 -16.97
C LEU A 92 0.79 16.03 -16.85
N GLN A 93 1.90 15.80 -17.56
CA GLN A 93 2.65 14.54 -17.46
C GLN A 93 3.16 14.33 -16.03
N ALA A 94 3.74 15.35 -15.40
CA ALA A 94 4.20 15.29 -14.01
C ALA A 94 3.08 14.87 -13.04
N ILE A 95 1.86 15.41 -13.22
CA ILE A 95 0.69 15.04 -12.40
C ILE A 95 0.30 13.58 -12.57
N ILE A 96 0.33 13.09 -13.82
CA ILE A 96 0.00 11.70 -14.15
C ILE A 96 1.05 10.77 -13.53
N ASP A 97 2.33 11.09 -13.71
CA ASP A 97 3.45 10.28 -13.21
C ASP A 97 3.42 10.19 -11.69
N LEU A 98 3.16 11.32 -11.01
CA LEU A 98 2.96 11.39 -9.56
C LEU A 98 1.73 10.64 -9.05
N ASN A 99 0.87 10.15 -9.94
CA ASN A 99 -0.45 9.61 -9.62
C ASN A 99 -1.22 10.55 -8.67
N ALA A 100 -1.25 11.85 -9.01
CA ALA A 100 -1.86 12.84 -8.14
C ALA A 100 -3.36 12.54 -7.96
N HIS A 101 -3.82 12.60 -6.71
CA HIS A 101 -5.19 12.25 -6.37
C HIS A 101 -6.15 13.45 -6.54
N GLY A 102 -5.60 14.67 -6.56
CA GLY A 102 -6.30 15.92 -6.85
C GLY A 102 -5.35 16.97 -7.42
N VAL A 103 -5.92 18.04 -7.99
CA VAL A 103 -5.16 19.13 -8.62
C VAL A 103 -5.80 20.47 -8.30
N ILE A 104 -4.99 21.47 -7.99
CA ILE A 104 -5.41 22.85 -7.75
C ILE A 104 -4.53 23.78 -8.61
N SER A 105 -5.16 24.74 -9.29
CA SER A 105 -4.46 25.79 -10.03
C SER A 105 -4.32 27.06 -9.20
N LYS A 106 -3.20 27.77 -9.40
CA LYS A 106 -3.01 29.15 -8.93
C LYS A 106 -3.92 30.09 -9.73
N PRO A 107 -4.38 31.21 -9.13
CA PRO A 107 -4.16 31.61 -7.75
C PRO A 107 -4.97 30.74 -6.77
N LEU A 108 -4.36 30.39 -5.62
CA LEU A 108 -4.93 29.48 -4.64
C LEU A 108 -6.07 30.16 -3.87
N ARG A 109 -7.30 29.78 -4.24
CA ARG A 109 -8.51 30.25 -3.55
C ARG A 109 -9.01 29.19 -2.57
N PRO A 110 -9.55 29.58 -1.40
CA PRO A 110 -10.20 28.64 -0.46
C PRO A 110 -11.26 27.75 -1.13
N LEU A 111 -12.00 28.33 -2.08
CA LEU A 111 -12.95 27.59 -2.91
C LEU A 111 -12.16 26.69 -3.87
N GLY A 112 -12.34 25.37 -3.72
CA GLY A 112 -11.62 24.36 -4.50
C GLY A 112 -10.63 23.55 -3.67
N ILE A 113 -9.90 24.18 -2.74
CA ILE A 113 -8.94 23.49 -1.86
C ILE A 113 -9.63 22.37 -1.08
N LEU A 114 -10.75 22.65 -0.40
CA LEU A 114 -11.47 21.64 0.39
C LEU A 114 -12.00 20.49 -0.48
N THR A 115 -12.51 20.80 -1.67
CA THR A 115 -13.06 19.80 -2.59
C THR A 115 -11.96 18.87 -3.09
N GLN A 116 -10.86 19.43 -3.57
CA GLN A 116 -9.72 18.65 -4.09
C GLN A 116 -9.05 17.86 -2.97
N PHE A 117 -8.94 18.44 -1.77
CA PHE A 117 -8.40 17.74 -0.61
C PHE A 117 -9.28 16.55 -0.17
N ALA A 118 -10.60 16.75 -0.08
CA ALA A 118 -11.55 15.67 0.24
C ALA A 118 -11.51 14.55 -0.81
N LEU A 119 -11.47 14.92 -2.09
CA LEU A 119 -11.40 13.96 -3.18
C LEU A 119 -10.08 13.18 -3.16
N ALA A 120 -8.96 13.87 -2.95
CA ALA A 120 -7.64 13.27 -2.89
C ALA A 120 -7.54 12.22 -1.77
N ARG A 121 -7.98 12.58 -0.55
CA ARG A 121 -8.02 11.65 0.57
C ARG A 121 -8.97 10.48 0.36
N TYR A 122 -10.14 10.72 -0.24
CA TYR A 122 -11.06 9.65 -0.58
C TYR A 122 -10.44 8.66 -1.58
N ARG A 123 -9.80 9.15 -2.64
CA ARG A 123 -9.14 8.32 -3.67
C ARG A 123 -7.99 7.52 -3.08
N GLN A 124 -7.10 8.16 -2.33
CA GLN A 124 -6.01 7.47 -1.63
C GLN A 124 -6.54 6.37 -0.72
N SER A 125 -7.58 6.65 0.08
CA SER A 125 -8.16 5.65 0.98
C SER A 125 -8.82 4.51 0.21
N TYR A 126 -9.41 4.80 -0.95
CA TYR A 126 -10.02 3.81 -1.83
C TYR A 126 -8.95 2.90 -2.46
N GLU A 127 -7.87 3.47 -2.98
CA GLU A 127 -6.72 2.77 -3.56
C GLU A 127 -6.05 1.88 -2.52
N LYS A 128 -5.78 2.41 -1.31
CA LYS A 128 -5.25 1.63 -0.19
C LYS A 128 -6.12 0.41 0.13
N ARG A 129 -7.44 0.56 0.13
CA ARG A 129 -8.38 -0.55 0.37
C ARG A 129 -8.35 -1.56 -0.76
N LEU A 130 -8.19 -1.12 -2.01
CA LEU A 130 -8.09 -2.01 -3.16
C LEU A 130 -6.77 -2.78 -3.14
N ALA A 131 -5.65 -2.11 -2.90
CA ALA A 131 -4.34 -2.74 -2.73
C ALA A 131 -4.35 -3.81 -1.63
N GLY A 132 -4.96 -3.52 -0.48
CA GLY A 132 -5.11 -4.51 0.60
C GLY A 132 -5.98 -5.72 0.20
N LYS A 133 -6.99 -5.54 -0.67
CA LYS A 133 -7.76 -6.67 -1.21
C LYS A 133 -6.93 -7.52 -2.17
N VAL A 134 -6.14 -6.88 -3.04
CA VAL A 134 -5.24 -7.57 -3.98
C VAL A 134 -4.22 -8.38 -3.20
N GLN A 135 -3.53 -7.77 -2.23
CA GLN A 135 -2.57 -8.47 -1.38
C GLN A 135 -3.20 -9.69 -0.68
N LYS A 136 -4.40 -9.54 -0.10
CA LYS A 136 -5.09 -10.66 0.55
C LYS A 136 -5.44 -11.80 -0.43
N LEU A 137 -5.81 -11.47 -1.66
CA LEU A 137 -6.08 -12.47 -2.70
C LEU A 137 -4.80 -13.19 -3.12
N GLU A 138 -3.70 -12.45 -3.31
CA GLU A 138 -2.38 -13.01 -3.63
C GLU A 138 -1.88 -13.95 -2.52
N GLU A 139 -2.00 -13.54 -1.25
CA GLU A 139 -1.68 -14.37 -0.09
C GLU A 139 -2.53 -15.64 -0.03
N THR A 140 -3.82 -15.54 -0.35
CA THR A 140 -4.74 -16.69 -0.40
C THR A 140 -4.34 -17.67 -1.51
N LEU A 141 -4.00 -17.17 -2.70
CA LEU A 141 -3.54 -17.99 -3.82
C LEU A 141 -2.20 -18.68 -3.51
N LYS A 142 -1.25 -17.95 -2.93
CA LYS A 142 0.03 -18.50 -2.48
C LYS A 142 -0.17 -19.61 -1.45
N SER A 143 -1.02 -19.36 -0.45
CA SER A 143 -1.35 -20.33 0.59
C SER A 143 -1.97 -21.61 0.03
N ARG A 144 -2.89 -21.48 -0.94
CA ARG A 144 -3.51 -22.63 -1.61
C ARG A 144 -2.48 -23.47 -2.37
N ARG A 145 -1.59 -22.84 -3.13
CA ARG A 145 -0.51 -23.54 -3.86
C ARG A 145 0.44 -24.27 -2.92
N LEU A 146 0.78 -23.68 -1.78
CA LEU A 146 1.60 -24.34 -0.76
C LEU A 146 0.93 -25.59 -0.21
N VAL A 147 -0.36 -25.48 0.13
CA VAL A 147 -1.16 -26.63 0.62
C VAL A 147 -1.21 -27.74 -0.42
N GLU A 148 -1.51 -27.42 -1.68
CA GLU A 148 -1.55 -28.42 -2.77
C GLU A 148 -0.18 -29.10 -2.98
N LYS A 149 0.93 -28.33 -2.96
CA LYS A 149 2.28 -28.89 -3.07
C LYS A 149 2.63 -29.79 -1.87
N ALA A 150 2.29 -29.40 -0.65
CA ALA A 150 2.54 -30.21 0.54
C ALA A 150 1.70 -31.49 0.58
N VAL A 151 0.43 -31.43 0.15
CA VAL A 151 -0.41 -32.62 0.00
C VAL A 151 0.22 -33.59 -1.01
N SER A 152 0.65 -33.10 -2.17
CA SER A 152 1.37 -33.91 -3.16
C SER A 152 2.65 -34.55 -2.59
N ALA A 153 3.44 -33.78 -1.82
CA ALA A 153 4.63 -34.29 -1.14
C ALA A 153 4.31 -35.43 -0.16
N LEU A 154 3.30 -35.25 0.69
CA LEU A 154 2.83 -36.27 1.65
C LEU A 154 2.33 -37.53 0.94
N ARG A 155 1.59 -37.39 -0.17
CA ARG A 155 1.16 -38.54 -0.97
C ARG A 155 2.34 -39.37 -1.46
N VAL A 156 3.37 -38.71 -2.00
CA VAL A 156 4.57 -39.39 -2.51
C VAL A 156 5.41 -40.02 -1.38
N MET A 157 5.59 -39.31 -0.26
CA MET A 157 6.44 -39.76 0.85
C MET A 157 5.79 -40.87 1.69
N ASN A 158 4.47 -40.82 1.88
CA ASN A 158 3.76 -41.68 2.83
C ASN A 158 2.79 -42.65 2.15
N GLY A 159 2.70 -42.65 0.81
CA GLY A 159 1.76 -43.50 0.07
C GLY A 159 0.29 -43.19 0.37
N LEU A 160 -0.01 -41.98 0.83
CA LEU A 160 -1.36 -41.56 1.21
C LEU A 160 -2.19 -41.22 -0.03
N ASP A 161 -3.50 -41.41 0.07
CA ASP A 161 -4.44 -40.76 -0.84
C ASP A 161 -4.51 -39.24 -0.56
N GLU A 162 -5.16 -38.50 -1.46
CA GLU A 162 -5.22 -37.04 -1.39
C GLU A 162 -6.02 -36.54 -0.19
N GLU A 163 -7.11 -37.21 0.15
CA GLU A 163 -8.00 -36.83 1.25
C GLU A 163 -7.32 -37.03 2.61
N ALA A 164 -6.63 -38.16 2.80
CA ALA A 164 -5.85 -38.49 3.98
C ALA A 164 -4.66 -37.54 4.15
N ALA A 165 -3.94 -37.22 3.06
CA ALA A 165 -2.83 -36.26 3.11
C ALA A 165 -3.30 -34.85 3.47
N TYR A 166 -4.42 -34.38 2.89
CA TYR A 166 -5.01 -33.09 3.25
C TYR A 166 -5.50 -33.08 4.70
N LYS A 167 -6.17 -34.14 5.15
CA LYS A 167 -6.62 -34.28 6.54
C LYS A 167 -5.46 -34.24 7.52
N LEU A 168 -4.38 -34.98 7.26
CA LEU A 168 -3.17 -34.98 8.10
C LEU A 168 -2.57 -33.58 8.21
N LEU A 169 -2.44 -32.87 7.08
CA LEU A 169 -1.95 -31.49 7.07
C LEU A 169 -2.85 -30.57 7.91
N ARG A 170 -4.18 -30.69 7.76
CA ARG A 170 -5.17 -29.89 8.49
C ARG A 170 -5.15 -30.17 9.99
N ASP A 171 -5.09 -31.43 10.37
CA ASP A 171 -5.06 -31.87 11.77
C ASP A 171 -3.80 -31.36 12.45
N GLN A 172 -2.65 -31.43 11.76
CA GLN A 172 -1.39 -30.90 12.24
C GLN A 172 -1.41 -29.38 12.43
N ALA A 173 -2.01 -28.64 11.49
CA ALA A 173 -2.19 -27.20 11.57
C ALA A 173 -3.13 -26.79 12.72
N THR A 174 -4.23 -27.53 12.89
CA THR A 174 -5.22 -27.33 13.95
C THR A 174 -4.59 -27.57 15.33
N SER A 175 -3.87 -28.68 15.49
CA SER A 175 -3.14 -29.02 16.73
C SER A 175 -2.14 -27.92 17.12
N LYS A 176 -1.40 -27.39 16.14
CA LYS A 176 -0.43 -26.31 16.35
C LYS A 176 -1.03 -24.90 16.38
N ARG A 177 -2.32 -24.76 16.10
CA ARG A 177 -3.05 -23.47 15.99
C ARG A 177 -2.36 -22.48 15.03
N VAL A 178 -1.86 -22.98 13.91
CA VAL A 178 -1.24 -22.16 12.86
C VAL A 178 -1.97 -22.35 11.53
N PRO A 179 -1.83 -21.41 10.57
CA PRO A 179 -2.37 -21.60 9.23
C PRO A 179 -1.82 -22.88 8.56
N MET A 180 -2.65 -23.55 7.76
CA MET A 180 -2.23 -24.75 7.01
C MET A 180 -1.01 -24.48 6.12
N ALA A 181 -0.91 -23.28 5.55
CA ALA A 181 0.23 -22.86 4.74
C ALA A 181 1.56 -22.93 5.50
N THR A 182 1.59 -22.62 6.80
CA THR A 182 2.81 -22.69 7.63
C THR A 182 3.31 -24.13 7.79
N ILE A 183 2.39 -25.08 8.02
CA ILE A 183 2.76 -26.51 8.06
C ILE A 183 3.17 -27.00 6.67
N ALA A 184 2.47 -26.55 5.63
CA ALA A 184 2.78 -26.90 4.26
C ALA A 184 4.20 -26.46 3.85
N GLU A 185 4.59 -25.22 4.18
CA GLU A 185 5.96 -24.71 3.96
C GLU A 185 7.00 -25.59 4.66
N SER A 186 6.73 -26.01 5.90
CA SER A 186 7.64 -26.87 6.68
C SER A 186 7.83 -28.24 6.01
N ILE A 187 6.75 -28.85 5.52
CA ILE A 187 6.80 -30.14 4.81
C ILE A 187 7.57 -30.01 3.50
N ILE A 188 7.30 -28.95 2.73
CA ILE A 188 7.97 -28.69 1.45
C ILE A 188 9.47 -28.48 1.68
N ALA A 189 9.86 -27.66 2.65
CA ALA A 189 11.25 -27.39 2.99
C ALA A 189 11.99 -28.67 3.42
N ALA A 190 11.35 -29.51 4.25
CA ALA A 190 11.91 -30.80 4.63
C ALA A 190 12.10 -31.72 3.41
N GLN A 191 11.09 -31.82 2.53
CA GLN A 191 11.18 -32.64 1.31
C GLN A 191 12.30 -32.17 0.38
N ASP A 192 12.39 -30.86 0.14
CA ASP A 192 13.40 -30.27 -0.74
C ASP A 192 14.82 -30.48 -0.17
N THR A 193 14.97 -30.34 1.16
CA THR A 193 16.24 -30.62 1.86
C THR A 193 16.65 -32.08 1.72
N MET A 194 15.72 -33.02 1.96
CA MET A 194 16.00 -34.46 1.82
C MET A 194 16.36 -34.85 0.39
N LYS A 195 15.65 -34.30 -0.61
CA LYS A 195 15.98 -34.50 -2.03
C LYS A 195 17.38 -34.00 -2.36
N SER A 196 17.78 -32.84 -1.85
CA SER A 196 19.12 -32.29 -2.07
C SER A 196 20.24 -33.15 -1.48
N LEU A 197 19.95 -33.86 -0.39
CA LEU A 197 20.85 -34.81 0.26
C LEU A 197 20.83 -36.21 -0.39
N GLY A 198 20.05 -36.42 -1.46
CA GLY A 198 19.91 -37.71 -2.12
C GLY A 198 19.12 -38.76 -1.32
N LEU A 199 18.42 -38.33 -0.26
CA LEU A 199 17.64 -39.22 0.61
C LEU A 199 16.21 -39.32 0.09
N SER A 200 15.74 -40.54 -0.16
CA SER A 200 14.32 -40.83 -0.43
C SER A 200 13.69 -41.43 0.83
N LEU A 201 12.55 -40.90 1.27
CA LEU A 201 11.70 -41.53 2.28
C LEU A 201 10.93 -42.69 1.62
N GLY A 202 11.66 -43.68 1.12
CA GLY A 202 11.13 -44.97 0.72
C GLY A 202 11.00 -45.86 1.94
N GLY A 203 10.08 -45.55 2.85
CA GLY A 203 9.73 -46.42 3.96
C GLY A 203 8.87 -47.58 3.47
N LYS A 204 9.48 -48.64 2.94
CA LYS A 204 8.88 -49.98 3.04
C LYS A 204 8.76 -50.32 4.53
N SER A 205 7.56 -50.24 5.09
CA SER A 205 7.22 -51.02 6.27
C SER A 205 6.68 -52.36 5.79
N GLU A 206 7.59 -53.28 5.46
CA GLU A 206 7.28 -54.71 5.50
C GLU A 206 7.43 -55.13 6.97
N LEU A 207 6.31 -55.51 7.59
CA LEU A 207 6.13 -56.57 8.60
C LEU A 207 4.66 -56.64 9.00
#